data_AF-A0A2X2YC29-F1
#
_entry.id   AF-A0A2X2YC29-F1
#
_cell.length_a   1.000
_cell.length_b   1.000
_cell.length_c   1.000
_cell.angle_alpha   90.00
_cell.angle_beta   90.00
_cell.angle_gamma   90.00
#
_symmetry.space_group_name_H-M   'P 1'
#
loop_
_entity.id
_entity.type
_entity.pdbx_description
1 polymer ?
#
loop_
_entity_poly.entity_id
_entity_poly.type
_entity_poly.pdbx_seq_one_letter_code
_entity_poly.pdbx_strand_id
1 'polypeptide(L)' 'MNIKIKAMYFKEEDKEKLLQGLRTGFKVLKVSKEYKEDPRKRIYIDLQ' A
#
# COMPACT_ATOMS: atom_id res chain seq x y z
N MET A 1 -17.26 -6.01 -1.33
CA MET A 1 -16.26 -6.76 -0.55
C MET A 1 -15.14 -5.79 -0.23
N ASN A 2 -14.79 -5.56 1.04
CA ASN A 2 -13.62 -4.72 1.35
C ASN A 2 -12.37 -5.60 1.34
N ILE A 3 -11.49 -5.40 0.37
CA ILE A 3 -10.21 -6.12 0.30
C ILE A 3 -9.17 -5.29 1.05
N LYS A 4 -8.45 -5.92 1.98
CA LYS A 4 -7.34 -5.29 2.70
C LYS A 4 -6.02 -5.91 2.28
N ILE A 5 -5.14 -5.12 1.70
CA ILE A 5 -3.81 -5.55 1.29
C ILE A 5 -2.80 -5.05 2.31
N LYS A 6 -1.92 -5.95 2.75
CA LYS A 6 -0.72 -5.62 3.52
C LYS A 6 0.47 -5.70 2.56
N ALA A 7 1.17 -4.59 2.38
CA ALA A 7 2.37 -4.51 1.56
C ALA A 7 3.58 -4.07 2.39
N MET A 8 4.73 -4.69 2.13
CA MET A 8 6.03 -4.25 2.63
C MET A 8 6.76 -3.51 1.51
N TYR A 9 7.48 -2.46 1.86
CA TYR A 9 8.29 -1.69 0.93
C TYR A 9 9.60 -1.25 1.60
N PHE A 10 10.64 -1.04 0.78
CA PHE A 10 11.96 -0.64 1.28
C PHE A 10 12.23 0.84 0.96
N LYS A 11 11.92 1.29 -0.25
CA LYS A 11 12.04 2.70 -0.68
C LYS A 11 10.68 3.34 -0.88
N GLU A 12 10.58 4.66 -0.70
CA GLU A 12 9.32 5.37 -0.96
C GLU A 12 8.89 5.25 -2.44
N GLU A 13 9.83 5.17 -3.39
CA GLU A 13 9.50 4.90 -4.81
C GLU A 13 8.79 3.55 -5.01
N ASP A 14 9.16 2.50 -4.26
CA ASP A 14 8.52 1.18 -4.37
C ASP A 14 7.06 1.26 -3.93
N LYS A 15 6.79 2.05 -2.88
CA LYS A 15 5.45 2.32 -2.38
C LYS A 15 4.60 3.03 -3.44
N GLU A 16 5.14 4.05 -4.10
CA GLU A 16 4.41 4.77 -5.15
C GLU A 16 4.08 3.88 -6.35
N LYS A 17 5.05 3.09 -6.84
CA LYS A 17 4.81 2.12 -7.91
C LYS A 17 3.74 1.09 -7.53
N LEU A 18 3.75 0.61 -6.28
CA LEU A 18 2.75 -0.33 -5.78
C LEU A 18 1.36 0.29 -5.74
N LEU A 19 1.23 1.52 -5.26
CA LEU A 19 -0.05 2.24 -5.24
C LEU A 19 -0.55 2.55 -6.65
N GLN A 20 0.34 2.92 -7.57
CA GLN A 20 -0.01 3.20 -8.96
C GLN A 20 -0.52 1.93 -9.66
N GLY A 21 0.18 0.80 -9.52
CA GLY A 21 -0.26 -0.49 -10.07
C GLY A 21 -1.60 -0.96 -9.50
N LEU A 22 -1.81 -0.77 -8.19
CA LEU A 22 -3.10 -1.08 -7.56
C LEU A 22 -4.23 -0.18 -8.08
N ARG A 23 -3.99 1.12 -8.30
CA ARG A 23 -4.98 2.05 -8.86
C ARG A 23 -5.39 1.70 -10.30
N THR A 24 -4.54 1.01 -11.04
CA THR A 24 -4.86 0.57 -12.42
C THR A 24 -5.92 -0.53 -12.45
N GLY A 25 -5.88 -1.47 -11.49
CA GLY A 25 -6.78 -2.63 -11.47
C GLY A 25 -7.87 -2.58 -10.40
N PHE A 26 -7.70 -1.75 -9.37
CA PHE A 26 -8.57 -1.69 -8.20
C PHE A 26 -8.85 -0.25 -7.80
N LYS A 27 -10.04 -0.01 -7.25
CA LYS A 27 -10.36 1.27 -6.64
C LYS A 27 -9.71 1.34 -5.25
N VAL A 28 -8.52 1.90 -5.19
CA VAL A 28 -7.82 2.18 -3.92
C VAL A 28 -8.61 3.21 -3.13
N LEU A 29 -9.18 2.81 -1.99
CA LEU A 29 -9.95 3.71 -1.12
C LEU A 29 -9.01 4.58 -0.29
N LYS A 30 -8.09 3.94 0.43
CA LYS A 30 -7.12 4.62 1.29
C LYS A 30 -5.97 3.74 1.69
N VAL A 31 -4.86 4.39 2.03
CA VAL A 31 -3.78 3.78 2.83
C VAL A 31 -4.14 4.00 4.30
N SER A 32 -4.52 2.92 4.98
CA SER A 32 -5.10 2.97 6.33
C SER A 32 -4.05 3.01 7.44
N LYS A 33 -2.87 2.42 7.22
CA LYS A 33 -1.78 2.43 8.20
C LYS A 33 -0.44 2.43 7.48
N GLU A 34 0.46 3.27 7.94
CA GLU A 34 1.83 3.37 7.43
C GLU A 34 2.79 3.29 8.61
N TYR A 35 3.64 2.26 8.58
CA TYR A 35 4.67 2.02 9.58
C TYR A 35 6.03 2.24 8.93
N LYS A 36 6.78 3.21 9.45
CA LYS A 36 8.11 3.60 8.94
C LYS A 36 9.26 3.18 9.86
N GLU A 37 9.07 2.16 10.68
CA GLU A 37 10.17 1.65 11.52
C GLU A 37 11.14 0.80 10.69
N ASP A 38 12.41 1.20 10.73
CA ASP A 38 13.53 0.43 10.19
C ASP A 38 13.58 -0.96 10.84
N PRO A 39 13.85 -2.05 10.08
CA PRO A 39 14.38 -2.09 8.71
C PRO A 39 13.33 -2.34 7.61
N ARG A 40 12.02 -2.35 7.91
CA ARG A 40 10.98 -2.70 6.92
C ARG A 40 9.74 -1.83 7.07
N LYS A 41 9.53 -0.95 6.09
CA LYS A 41 8.33 -0.12 6.03
C LYS A 41 7.12 -0.96 5.56
N ARG A 42 5.95 -0.69 6.14
CA ARG A 42 4.71 -1.44 5.88
C ARG A 42 3.56 -0.49 5.65
N ILE A 43 2.75 -0.77 4.63
CA ILE A 43 1.47 -0.10 4.43
C ILE A 43 0.32 -1.09 4.37
N TYR A 44 -0.82 -0.65 4.89
CA TYR A 44 -2.11 -1.33 4.74
C TYR A 44 -2.98 -0.50 3.81
N ILE A 45 -3.52 -1.15 2.79
CA ILE A 45 -4.28 -0.53 1.70
C ILE A 45 -5.66 -1.15 1.69
N ASP A 46 -6.69 -0.32 1.80
CA ASP A 46 -8.07 -0.74 1.63
C ASP A 46 -8.48 -0.51 0.17
N LEU A 47 -8.99 -1.56 -0.47
CA LEU A 47 -9.52 -1.57 -1.83
C LEU A 47 -11.03 -1.83 -1.82
N GLN A 48 -11.75 -1.24 -2.77
CA GLN A 48 -13.17 -1.48 -3.04
C GLN A 48 -13.36 -2.48 -4.18
#